data_AF-A0A520K6N9-F1
#
_entry.id   AF-A0A520K6N9-F1
#
_cell.length_a   1.000
_cell.length_b   1.000
_cell.length_c   1.000
_cell.angle_alpha   90.00
_cell.angle_beta   90.00
_cell.angle_gamma   90.00
#
_symmetry.space_group_name_H-M   'P 1'
#
loop_
_entity.id
_entity.type
_entity.pdbx_description
1 polymer ?
#
loop_
_entity_poly.entity_id
_entity_poly.type
_entity_poly.pdbx_seq_one_letter_code
_entity_poly.pdbx_strand_id
1 'polypeptide(L)'
;MTMKTRHRIYCALICFSVFSASRSADCNITTVDDANSDGRIPTSDPILALRIAAGSMPPDTERADVNWNGDVSSLDALMMLAVVQKTQVRVNAPGVVSGAFNATIDIGNVPDIDSGQFDLSFNSSVVNVTVTVVSDGNMCGTTIPTSDWCFMDVDMIRVLFDLSVADTVSRAGSLATINFEITGSVRDVSVLDVSSGELFDLDTYGEKIPVTWTDCRVTV
;
A
#
# COMPACT_ATOMS: atom_id res chain seq x y z
N MET A 1 -28.82 6.70 37.04
CA MET A 1 -29.69 5.98 36.09
C MET A 1 -28.98 6.01 34.75
N THR A 2 -28.59 4.84 34.28
CA THR A 2 -27.55 4.60 33.26
C THR A 2 -28.20 4.39 31.90
N MET A 3 -27.70 5.04 30.84
CA MET A 3 -27.82 4.51 29.48
C MET A 3 -26.51 4.78 28.73
N LYS A 4 -25.67 3.75 28.63
CA LYS A 4 -24.60 3.66 27.63
C LYS A 4 -25.20 3.03 26.38
N THR A 5 -25.39 3.83 25.33
CA THR A 5 -25.91 3.38 24.04
C THR A 5 -24.80 2.67 23.28
N ARG A 6 -24.81 1.33 23.30
CA ARG A 6 -23.93 0.50 22.47
C ARG A 6 -24.49 0.50 21.04
N HIS A 7 -23.79 1.14 20.11
CA HIS A 7 -24.11 1.07 18.69
C HIS A 7 -23.53 -0.22 18.12
N ARG A 8 -24.42 -1.12 17.70
CA ARG A 8 -24.09 -2.36 17.00
C ARG A 8 -23.98 -2.03 15.51
N ILE A 9 -22.76 -1.98 14.99
CA ILE A 9 -22.51 -1.81 13.56
C ILE A 9 -22.64 -3.19 12.90
N TYR A 10 -23.63 -3.33 12.01
CA TYR A 10 -23.82 -4.50 11.16
C TYR A 10 -22.83 -4.39 9.98
N CYS A 11 -21.87 -5.32 9.88
CA CYS A 11 -21.04 -5.49 8.68
C CYS A 11 -21.77 -6.41 7.70
N ALA A 12 -22.23 -5.86 6.58
CA ALA A 12 -22.69 -6.65 5.44
C ALA A 12 -21.48 -7.01 4.57
N LEU A 13 -21.12 -8.29 4.54
CA LEU A 13 -20.11 -8.85 3.65
C LEU A 13 -20.62 -8.80 2.20
N ILE A 14 -20.03 -7.94 1.38
CA ILE A 14 -20.12 -8.03 -0.08
C ILE A 14 -18.74 -8.47 -0.57
N CYS A 15 -18.62 -9.75 -0.92
CA CYS A 15 -17.45 -10.27 -1.59
C CYS A 15 -17.40 -9.76 -3.04
N PHE A 16 -16.50 -8.82 -3.31
CA PHE A 16 -15.99 -8.59 -4.66
C PHE A 16 -14.52 -9.00 -4.67
N SER A 17 -14.24 -10.21 -5.15
CA SER A 17 -12.88 -10.63 -5.45
C SER A 17 -12.46 -10.00 -6.78
N VAL A 18 -11.62 -8.98 -6.71
CA VAL A 18 -10.85 -8.52 -7.86
C VAL A 18 -9.39 -8.77 -7.54
N PHE A 19 -8.75 -9.58 -8.37
CA PHE A 19 -7.33 -9.83 -8.36
C PHE A 19 -6.60 -8.48 -8.48
N SER A 20 -5.81 -8.14 -7.46
CA SER A 20 -4.79 -7.09 -7.57
C SER A 20 -3.44 -7.78 -7.54
N ALA A 21 -2.75 -7.79 -8.67
CA ALA A 21 -1.34 -8.16 -8.72
C ALA A 21 -0.52 -6.89 -8.45
N SER A 22 0.27 -6.93 -7.40
CA SER A 22 0.92 -5.78 -6.76
C SER A 22 2.39 -5.73 -7.09
N ARG A 23 3.00 -4.56 -7.34
CA ARG A 23 4.45 -4.41 -7.53
C ARG A 23 4.93 -2.93 -7.23
N SER A 24 5.83 -2.69 -6.26
CA SER A 24 6.35 -1.36 -5.75
C SER A 24 7.87 -1.37 -5.46
N ALA A 25 8.47 -0.20 -5.21
CA ALA A 25 9.89 0.19 -5.25
C ALA A 25 10.82 -0.68 -4.39
N ASP A 26 11.90 -1.19 -4.96
CA ASP A 26 12.89 -2.09 -4.32
C ASP A 26 12.37 -3.40 -3.72
N CYS A 27 11.09 -3.66 -3.94
CA CYS A 27 10.55 -4.98 -4.07
C CYS A 27 10.59 -5.26 -5.57
N ASN A 28 11.38 -6.26 -6.01
CA ASN A 28 11.55 -6.60 -7.43
C ASN A 28 10.29 -7.26 -7.97
N ILE A 29 9.19 -6.55 -7.78
CA ILE A 29 7.89 -6.79 -8.30
C ILE A 29 7.74 -5.67 -9.43
N THR A 30 7.64 -5.98 -10.75
CA THR A 30 7.25 -5.18 -11.97
C THR A 30 5.74 -4.85 -12.12
N THR A 31 5.28 -3.68 -11.70
CA THR A 31 3.89 -3.26 -11.92
C THR A 31 3.76 -2.84 -13.36
N VAL A 32 2.69 -3.31 -13.99
CA VAL A 32 2.12 -2.59 -15.12
C VAL A 32 1.69 -1.23 -14.53
N ASP A 33 2.15 -0.11 -15.11
CA ASP A 33 2.08 1.28 -14.60
C ASP A 33 3.36 1.86 -13.96
N ASP A 34 4.42 1.06 -13.74
CA ASP A 34 5.74 1.51 -13.25
C ASP A 34 6.80 1.40 -14.36
N ALA A 35 6.77 2.39 -15.25
CA ALA A 35 7.58 2.39 -16.45
C ALA A 35 9.06 2.66 -16.16
N ASN A 36 9.43 3.24 -15.01
CA ASN A 36 10.82 3.50 -14.64
C ASN A 36 11.42 2.49 -13.62
N SER A 37 10.59 1.58 -13.06
CA SER A 37 11.00 0.54 -12.09
C SER A 37 11.61 1.12 -10.83
N ASP A 38 11.22 2.35 -10.50
CA ASP A 38 11.45 2.93 -9.20
C ASP A 38 10.36 2.53 -8.21
N GLY A 39 9.34 1.78 -8.68
CA GLY A 39 8.19 1.24 -7.96
C GLY A 39 7.37 2.24 -7.17
N ARG A 40 7.41 3.48 -7.62
CA ARG A 40 6.38 4.48 -7.42
C ARG A 40 5.68 4.66 -8.77
N ILE A 41 4.48 5.23 -8.74
CA ILE A 41 3.79 5.65 -9.96
C ILE A 41 3.61 7.18 -9.90
N PRO A 42 4.69 7.96 -9.97
CA PRO A 42 4.66 9.41 -10.11
C PRO A 42 4.36 9.84 -11.56
N THR A 43 4.29 11.14 -11.80
CA THR A 43 4.11 11.70 -13.15
C THR A 43 5.25 11.39 -14.12
N SER A 44 6.41 10.86 -13.69
CA SER A 44 7.49 10.47 -14.60
C SER A 44 7.16 9.25 -15.46
N ASP A 45 6.31 8.35 -14.95
CA ASP A 45 5.95 7.09 -15.59
C ASP A 45 5.04 7.30 -16.81
N PRO A 46 3.96 8.09 -16.74
CA PRO A 46 3.20 8.45 -17.94
C PRO A 46 4.03 9.27 -18.94
N ILE A 47 5.03 10.04 -18.47
CA ILE A 47 5.97 10.73 -19.38
C ILE A 47 6.85 9.71 -20.11
N LEU A 48 7.29 8.65 -19.45
CA LEU A 48 8.09 7.60 -20.07
C LEU A 48 7.29 6.83 -21.11
N ALA A 49 6.06 6.42 -20.78
CA ALA A 49 5.14 5.78 -21.72
C ALA A 49 4.86 6.68 -22.94
N LEU A 50 4.70 7.99 -22.74
CA LEU A 50 4.53 8.94 -23.84
C LEU A 50 5.77 9.03 -24.74
N ARG A 51 6.98 8.96 -24.17
CA ARG A 51 8.24 8.94 -24.94
C ARG A 51 8.38 7.66 -25.75
N ILE A 52 7.97 6.52 -25.19
CA ILE A 52 7.91 5.24 -25.91
C ILE A 52 6.90 5.32 -27.06
N ALA A 53 5.68 5.81 -26.80
CA ALA A 53 4.64 5.97 -27.81
C ALA A 53 5.06 6.92 -28.96
N ALA A 54 5.86 7.94 -28.64
CA ALA A 54 6.43 8.86 -29.63
C ALA A 54 7.64 8.27 -30.40
N GLY A 55 8.06 7.03 -30.12
CA GLY A 55 9.24 6.40 -30.72
C GLY A 55 10.56 7.02 -30.27
N SER A 56 10.56 7.80 -29.19
CA SER A 56 11.75 8.44 -28.62
C SER A 56 12.53 7.52 -27.68
N MET A 57 11.98 6.35 -27.37
CA MET A 57 12.56 5.29 -26.53
C MET A 57 12.15 3.91 -27.08
N PRO A 58 12.95 2.85 -26.84
CA PRO A 58 12.57 1.49 -27.23
C PRO A 58 11.30 1.05 -26.49
N PRO A 59 10.44 0.23 -27.12
CA PRO A 59 9.22 -0.27 -26.50
C PRO A 59 9.53 -1.18 -25.30
N ASP A 60 8.81 -0.96 -24.22
CA ASP A 60 8.81 -1.76 -23.00
C ASP A 60 7.37 -2.10 -22.62
N THR A 61 6.79 -3.06 -23.34
CA THR A 61 5.39 -3.48 -23.22
C THR A 61 5.10 -4.18 -21.89
N GLU A 62 6.10 -4.71 -21.21
CA GLU A 62 5.87 -5.37 -19.91
C GLU A 62 5.52 -4.37 -18.81
N ARG A 63 5.86 -3.08 -19.00
CA ARG A 63 5.79 -2.06 -17.96
C ARG A 63 4.93 -0.86 -18.34
N ALA A 64 4.88 -0.52 -19.63
CA ALA A 64 4.20 0.67 -20.12
C ALA A 64 2.96 0.37 -20.98
N ASP A 65 2.62 -0.89 -21.28
CA ASP A 65 1.33 -1.26 -21.91
C ASP A 65 0.34 -1.65 -20.80
N VAL A 66 -0.53 -0.71 -20.45
CA VAL A 66 -1.35 -0.78 -19.23
C VAL A 66 -2.76 -1.26 -19.49
N ASN A 67 -3.15 -1.30 -20.76
CA ASN A 67 -4.39 -1.94 -21.20
C ASN A 67 -4.17 -3.31 -21.84
N TRP A 68 -2.92 -3.80 -21.87
CA TRP A 68 -2.51 -5.10 -22.41
C TRP A 68 -2.94 -5.33 -23.86
N ASN A 69 -2.87 -4.30 -24.69
CA ASN A 69 -3.19 -4.43 -26.12
C ASN A 69 -1.99 -4.89 -26.97
N GLY A 70 -0.80 -4.99 -26.37
CA GLY A 70 0.45 -5.39 -27.02
C GLY A 70 1.33 -4.23 -27.51
N ASP A 71 0.88 -2.98 -27.39
CA ASP A 71 1.56 -1.77 -27.87
C ASP A 71 1.54 -0.66 -26.80
N VAL A 72 2.66 0.05 -26.64
CA VAL A 72 2.74 1.23 -25.75
C VAL A 72 2.34 2.49 -26.53
N SER A 73 1.18 3.06 -26.18
CA SER A 73 0.57 4.20 -26.88
C SER A 73 0.29 5.40 -25.96
N SER A 74 -0.20 6.50 -26.54
CA SER A 74 -0.67 7.65 -25.74
C SER A 74 -1.87 7.30 -24.86
N LEU A 75 -2.62 6.24 -25.19
CA LEU A 75 -3.71 5.76 -24.35
C LEU A 75 -3.16 5.18 -23.04
N ASP A 76 -2.04 4.47 -23.10
CA ASP A 76 -1.38 3.91 -21.93
C ASP A 76 -0.84 5.01 -21.01
N ALA A 77 -0.17 6.00 -21.60
CA ALA A 77 0.28 7.18 -20.86
C ALA A 77 -0.89 7.92 -20.17
N LEU A 78 -2.07 7.99 -20.81
CA LEU A 78 -3.25 8.61 -20.23
C LEU A 78 -3.84 7.76 -19.08
N MET A 79 -3.87 6.44 -19.23
CA MET A 79 -4.34 5.52 -18.18
C MET A 79 -3.41 5.55 -16.96
N MET A 80 -2.10 5.55 -17.18
CA MET A 80 -1.11 5.75 -16.11
C MET A 80 -1.31 7.09 -15.40
N LEU A 81 -1.55 8.17 -16.14
CA LEU A 81 -1.82 9.49 -15.54
C LEU A 81 -3.06 9.46 -14.65
N ALA A 82 -4.09 8.69 -15.01
CA ALA A 82 -5.28 8.51 -14.17
C ALA A 82 -4.96 7.71 -12.88
N VAL A 83 -4.00 6.79 -12.91
CA VAL A 83 -3.50 6.07 -11.72
C VAL A 83 -2.69 7.01 -10.82
N VAL A 84 -1.84 7.87 -11.38
CA VAL A 84 -1.07 8.89 -10.63
C VAL A 84 -1.99 9.79 -9.80
N GLN A 85 -3.20 10.07 -10.29
CA GLN A 85 -4.18 10.93 -9.60
C GLN A 85 -4.97 10.23 -8.49
N LYS A 86 -4.82 8.92 -8.30
CA LYS A 86 -5.46 8.19 -7.18
C LYS A 86 -4.58 8.16 -5.95
N THR A 87 -5.18 7.93 -4.78
CA THR A 87 -4.44 7.65 -3.55
C THR A 87 -3.72 6.31 -3.70
N GLN A 88 -2.45 6.29 -3.30
CA GLN A 88 -1.59 5.12 -3.41
C GLN A 88 -1.06 4.77 -2.02
N VAL A 89 -1.23 3.53 -1.60
CA VAL A 89 -0.61 2.97 -0.41
C VAL A 89 0.33 1.84 -0.82
N ARG A 90 1.52 1.78 -0.22
CA ARG A 90 2.50 0.73 -0.48
C ARG A 90 3.16 0.24 0.78
N VAL A 91 3.54 -1.02 0.79
CA VAL A 91 4.50 -1.58 1.73
C VAL A 91 5.90 -1.22 1.24
N ASN A 92 6.71 -0.64 2.12
CA ASN A 92 8.09 -0.26 1.84
C ASN A 92 9.01 -0.98 2.84
N ALA A 93 9.86 -1.87 2.35
CA ALA A 93 10.79 -2.65 3.14
C ALA A 93 12.11 -2.88 2.36
N PRO A 94 13.22 -3.20 3.04
CA PRO A 94 14.46 -3.56 2.33
C PRO A 94 14.27 -4.84 1.49
N GLY A 95 14.68 -4.81 0.23
CA GLY A 95 14.56 -5.98 -0.66
C GLY A 95 15.40 -7.20 -0.24
N VAL A 96 16.51 -6.97 0.47
CA VAL A 96 17.36 -8.02 1.06
C VAL A 96 17.64 -7.67 2.53
N VAL A 97 17.46 -8.64 3.43
CA VAL A 97 17.60 -8.46 4.88
C VAL A 97 18.46 -9.56 5.49
N SER A 98 19.32 -9.21 6.44
CA SER A 98 20.17 -10.18 7.15
C SER A 98 19.95 -10.17 8.67
N GLY A 99 18.96 -9.41 9.13
CA GLY A 99 18.55 -9.28 10.53
C GLY A 99 17.19 -8.62 10.63
N ALA A 100 16.78 -8.23 11.84
CA ALA A 100 15.53 -7.52 12.05
C ALA A 100 15.46 -6.25 11.16
N PHE A 101 14.27 -5.99 10.62
CA PHE A 101 14.04 -4.88 9.70
C PHE A 101 12.67 -4.26 9.94
N ASN A 102 12.48 -3.06 9.39
CA ASN A 102 11.22 -2.35 9.46
C ASN A 102 10.58 -2.31 8.07
N ALA A 103 9.28 -2.52 8.02
CA ALA A 103 8.45 -2.19 6.88
C ALA A 103 7.57 -0.99 7.24
N THR A 104 7.53 0.02 6.38
CA THR A 104 6.60 1.15 6.50
C THR A 104 5.44 1.00 5.52
N ILE A 105 4.26 1.45 5.93
CA ILE A 105 3.08 1.49 5.07
C ILE A 105 2.94 2.91 4.56
N ASP A 106 3.61 3.21 3.46
CA ASP A 106 3.70 4.55 2.91
C ASP A 106 2.43 4.88 2.12
N ILE A 107 1.94 6.11 2.27
CA ILE A 107 0.79 6.63 1.53
C ILE A 107 1.17 7.91 0.77
N GLY A 108 0.66 8.05 -0.44
CA GLY A 108 0.81 9.21 -1.30
C GLY A 108 -0.50 9.65 -1.94
N ASN A 109 -0.55 10.93 -2.32
CA ASN A 109 -1.70 11.56 -2.98
C ASN A 109 -3.01 11.41 -2.18
N VAL A 110 -3.03 11.98 -0.97
CA VAL A 110 -4.06 11.78 0.04
C VAL A 110 -5.00 12.99 0.12
N PRO A 111 -6.30 12.84 -0.18
CA PRO A 111 -7.31 13.77 0.29
C PRO A 111 -7.69 13.41 1.73
N ASP A 112 -7.48 14.35 2.65
CA ASP A 112 -8.10 14.46 3.98
C ASP A 112 -8.50 13.14 4.66
N ILE A 113 -7.50 12.29 4.92
CA ILE A 113 -7.72 11.01 5.61
C ILE A 113 -8.11 11.21 7.07
N ASP A 114 -9.06 10.40 7.53
CA ASP A 114 -9.54 10.34 8.91
C ASP A 114 -9.20 9.00 9.54
N SER A 115 -9.67 7.90 8.96
CA SER A 115 -9.52 6.58 9.54
C SER A 115 -9.32 5.51 8.48
N GLY A 116 -8.84 4.35 8.91
CA GLY A 116 -8.64 3.25 8.00
C GLY A 116 -8.19 1.96 8.65
N GLN A 117 -8.13 0.93 7.81
CA GLN A 117 -7.62 -0.38 8.17
C GLN A 117 -6.94 -1.05 6.98
N PHE A 118 -6.06 -2.00 7.28
CA PHE A 118 -5.52 -2.93 6.30
C PHE A 118 -5.08 -4.23 6.99
N ASP A 119 -5.06 -5.30 6.21
CA ASP A 119 -4.43 -6.57 6.58
C ASP A 119 -3.04 -6.62 5.95
N LEU A 120 -2.06 -7.12 6.71
CA LEU A 120 -0.74 -7.44 6.20
C LEU A 120 -0.48 -8.94 6.38
N SER A 121 -0.34 -9.64 5.27
CA SER A 121 0.05 -11.04 5.23
C SER A 121 1.54 -11.20 4.95
N PHE A 122 2.15 -12.22 5.52
CA PHE A 122 3.56 -12.54 5.37
C PHE A 122 3.79 -14.04 5.58
N ASN A 123 4.98 -14.55 5.24
CA ASN A 123 5.32 -15.94 5.52
C ASN A 123 6.04 -16.03 6.87
N SER A 124 5.35 -16.48 7.94
CA SER A 124 5.91 -16.62 9.30
C SER A 124 7.11 -17.57 9.39
N SER A 125 7.27 -18.48 8.41
CA SER A 125 8.46 -19.34 8.32
C SER A 125 9.69 -18.61 7.79
N VAL A 126 9.53 -17.40 7.24
CA VAL A 126 10.61 -16.57 6.67
C VAL A 126 10.83 -15.30 7.48
N VAL A 127 9.75 -14.58 7.80
CA VAL A 127 9.77 -13.38 8.62
C VAL A 127 8.60 -13.42 9.61
N ASN A 128 8.79 -12.96 10.84
CA ASN A 128 7.72 -12.91 11.83
C ASN A 128 7.59 -11.51 12.44
N VAL A 129 6.37 -11.12 12.77
CA VAL A 129 6.10 -9.86 13.46
C VAL A 129 6.43 -10.03 14.93
N THR A 130 7.22 -9.10 15.47
CA THR A 130 7.48 -9.07 16.91
C THR A 130 6.34 -8.40 17.65
N VAL A 131 6.01 -8.91 18.84
CA VAL A 131 4.80 -8.59 19.64
C VAL A 131 4.73 -7.11 20.11
N THR A 132 5.68 -6.24 19.75
CA THR A 132 5.87 -4.94 20.42
C THR A 132 5.79 -3.70 19.52
N VAL A 133 5.45 -3.79 18.22
CA VAL A 133 5.95 -2.74 17.31
C VAL A 133 5.10 -2.34 16.08
N VAL A 134 3.78 -2.45 16.10
CA VAL A 134 3.03 -1.55 15.19
C VAL A 134 3.10 -0.16 15.82
N SER A 135 4.01 0.65 15.29
CA SER A 135 4.23 2.02 15.75
C SER A 135 3.50 3.00 14.87
N ASP A 136 3.08 4.09 15.50
CA ASP A 136 2.38 5.19 14.86
C ASP A 136 3.05 5.59 13.55
N GLY A 137 2.22 5.81 12.54
CA GLY A 137 2.64 6.44 11.31
C GLY A 137 3.07 7.88 11.55
N ASN A 138 3.65 8.48 10.51
CA ASN A 138 3.96 9.90 10.51
C ASN A 138 3.65 10.48 9.14
N MET A 139 2.88 11.56 9.11
CA MET A 139 2.68 12.38 7.94
C MET A 139 3.14 13.81 8.23
N CYS A 140 4.29 14.18 7.68
CA CYS A 140 4.81 15.55 7.74
C CYS A 140 4.95 16.13 9.17
N GLY A 141 5.24 15.28 10.16
CA GLY A 141 5.36 15.69 11.57
C GLY A 141 4.10 15.45 12.40
N THR A 142 2.96 15.13 11.78
CA THR A 142 1.75 14.67 12.48
C THR A 142 1.83 13.17 12.69
N THR A 143 1.73 12.74 13.94
CA THR A 143 1.67 11.32 14.31
C THR A 143 0.33 10.74 13.89
N ILE A 144 0.35 9.63 13.16
CA ILE A 144 -0.84 8.85 12.80
C ILE A 144 -0.96 7.72 13.83
N PRO A 145 -1.81 7.85 14.85
CA PRO A 145 -1.87 6.88 15.93
C PRO A 145 -2.35 5.53 15.38
N THR A 146 -1.63 4.46 15.71
CA THR A 146 -2.15 3.12 15.54
C THR A 146 -3.19 2.88 16.64
N SER A 147 -4.45 2.82 16.26
CA SER A 147 -5.58 2.72 17.20
C SER A 147 -5.72 1.33 17.79
N ASP A 148 -5.51 0.30 16.97
CA ASP A 148 -5.50 -1.10 17.39
C ASP A 148 -4.77 -1.96 16.35
N TRP A 149 -4.28 -3.13 16.77
CA TRP A 149 -3.77 -4.15 15.86
C TRP A 149 -3.87 -5.53 16.49
N CYS A 150 -4.07 -6.56 15.66
CA CYS A 150 -4.15 -7.92 16.15
C CYS A 150 -3.70 -8.93 15.09
N PHE A 151 -3.29 -10.11 15.54
CA PHE A 151 -3.14 -11.27 14.66
C PHE A 151 -4.51 -11.80 14.26
N MET A 152 -4.77 -11.85 12.96
CA MET A 152 -5.94 -12.51 12.40
C MET A 152 -5.67 -14.01 12.21
N ASP A 153 -4.41 -14.36 11.94
CA ASP A 153 -3.87 -15.73 11.94
C ASP A 153 -2.33 -15.68 12.12
N VAL A 154 -1.64 -16.83 12.04
CA VAL A 154 -0.18 -16.95 12.17
C VAL A 154 0.61 -16.10 11.17
N ASP A 155 0.08 -15.92 9.97
CA ASP A 155 0.71 -15.26 8.82
C ASP A 155 0.07 -13.91 8.50
N MET A 156 -0.85 -13.41 9.32
CA MET A 156 -1.64 -12.21 9.01
C MET A 156 -1.92 -11.36 10.24
N ILE A 157 -1.63 -10.06 10.13
CA ILE A 157 -2.06 -9.04 11.09
C ILE A 157 -3.09 -8.10 10.46
N ARG A 158 -3.96 -7.54 11.29
CA ARG A 158 -4.81 -6.40 10.93
C ARG A 158 -4.37 -5.17 11.72
N VAL A 159 -4.24 -4.05 11.02
CA VAL A 159 -3.89 -2.75 11.60
C VAL A 159 -5.05 -1.79 11.41
N LEU A 160 -5.43 -1.09 12.47
CA LEU A 160 -6.45 -0.05 12.48
C LEU A 160 -5.83 1.27 12.93
N PHE A 161 -6.20 2.36 12.27
CA PHE A 161 -5.83 3.71 12.67
C PHE A 161 -7.03 4.64 12.56
N ASP A 162 -7.06 5.63 13.44
CA ASP A 162 -8.12 6.62 13.58
C ASP A 162 -7.48 7.94 14.00
N LEU A 163 -7.49 8.93 13.10
CA LEU A 163 -7.01 10.26 13.36
C LEU A 163 -8.10 11.02 14.09
N SER A 164 -7.88 11.28 15.38
CA SER A 164 -8.84 12.07 16.13
C SER A 164 -9.08 13.42 15.42
N VAL A 165 -10.36 13.80 15.35
CA VAL A 165 -11.10 14.89 14.67
C VAL A 165 -10.44 16.29 14.49
N ALA A 166 -9.17 16.49 14.79
CA ALA A 166 -8.46 17.76 14.66
C ALA A 166 -7.32 17.75 13.62
N ASP A 167 -6.87 16.59 13.14
CA ASP A 167 -5.67 16.46 12.31
C ASP A 167 -5.94 15.69 11.01
N THR A 168 -6.78 16.22 10.12
CA THR A 168 -6.86 15.72 8.74
C THR A 168 -5.53 16.00 8.03
N VAL A 169 -4.90 14.95 7.48
CA VAL A 169 -3.59 15.10 6.83
C VAL A 169 -3.67 14.83 5.33
N SER A 170 -3.51 15.89 4.54
CA SER A 170 -3.59 15.86 3.06
C SER A 170 -2.22 15.69 2.39
N ARG A 171 -1.27 14.99 3.03
CA ARG A 171 0.14 14.90 2.59
C ARG A 171 0.68 13.48 2.67
N ALA A 172 1.66 13.18 1.81
CA ALA A 172 2.34 11.90 1.81
C ALA A 172 3.07 11.63 3.15
N GLY A 173 3.10 10.37 3.56
CA GLY A 173 3.77 9.92 4.77
C GLY A 173 3.64 8.42 4.96
N SER A 174 3.72 7.95 6.21
CA SER A 174 3.52 6.55 6.59
C SER A 174 2.31 6.41 7.50
N LEU A 175 1.49 5.39 7.28
CA LEU A 175 0.34 5.02 8.11
C LEU A 175 0.76 4.22 9.35
N ALA A 176 1.76 3.36 9.20
CA ALA A 176 2.27 2.51 10.26
C ALA A 176 3.70 2.06 9.94
N THR A 177 4.48 1.79 10.99
CA THR A 177 5.75 1.06 10.86
C THR A 177 5.64 -0.26 11.59
N ILE A 178 6.03 -1.35 10.92
CA ILE A 178 5.90 -2.73 11.36
C ILE A 178 7.29 -3.36 11.41
N ASN A 179 7.65 -3.95 12.55
CA ASN A 179 8.97 -4.54 12.73
C ASN A 179 8.93 -6.06 12.59
N PHE A 180 9.84 -6.56 11.76
CA PHE A 180 9.98 -7.97 11.46
C PHE A 180 11.30 -8.52 11.99
N GLU A 181 11.26 -9.76 12.47
CA GLU A 181 12.43 -10.60 12.70
C GLU A 181 12.51 -11.69 11.63
N ILE A 182 13.72 -12.15 11.33
CA ILE A 182 13.96 -13.22 10.37
C ILE A 182 13.82 -14.57 11.08
N THR A 183 12.98 -15.43 10.54
CA THR A 183 12.80 -16.83 10.96
C THR A 183 13.32 -17.83 9.92
N GLY A 184 13.45 -17.39 8.67
CA GLY A 184 13.90 -18.20 7.53
C GLY A 184 15.40 -18.31 7.36
N SER A 185 15.80 -19.04 6.32
CA SER A 185 17.18 -19.21 5.87
C SER A 185 17.53 -18.26 4.74
N VAL A 186 18.83 -18.09 4.49
CA VAL A 186 19.33 -17.28 3.36
C VAL A 186 18.70 -17.76 2.06
N ARG A 187 18.21 -16.80 1.25
CA ARG A 187 17.46 -16.95 -0.01
C ARG A 187 15.98 -17.28 0.14
N ASP A 188 15.48 -17.47 1.36
CA ASP A 188 14.03 -17.56 1.57
C ASP A 188 13.38 -16.21 1.27
N VAL A 189 12.14 -16.28 0.78
CA VAL A 189 11.41 -15.10 0.29
C VAL A 189 10.08 -15.01 1.02
N SER A 190 9.75 -13.81 1.50
CA SER A 190 8.41 -13.46 1.97
C SER A 190 7.87 -12.32 1.12
N VAL A 191 6.60 -12.42 0.73
CA VAL A 191 5.84 -11.28 0.22
C VAL A 191 5.05 -10.71 1.39
N LEU A 192 5.26 -9.42 1.66
CA LEU A 192 4.48 -8.60 2.57
C LEU A 192 3.29 -8.07 1.76
N ASP A 193 2.20 -8.81 1.81
CA ASP A 193 0.99 -8.62 1.01
C ASP A 193 -0.04 -7.80 1.77
N VAL A 194 -0.43 -6.65 1.22
CA VAL A 194 -1.41 -5.76 1.83
C VAL A 194 -2.78 -5.94 1.19
N SER A 195 -3.77 -6.26 2.02
CA SER A 195 -5.12 -6.59 1.57
C SER A 195 -6.18 -6.01 2.50
N SER A 196 -7.46 -6.18 2.11
CA SER A 196 -8.62 -5.68 2.88
C SER A 196 -8.53 -4.20 3.28
N GLY A 197 -7.81 -3.41 2.47
CA GLY A 197 -7.46 -2.03 2.77
C GLY A 197 -8.65 -1.09 2.55
N GLU A 198 -8.98 -0.31 3.57
CA GLU A 198 -10.06 0.67 3.54
C GLU A 198 -9.60 1.98 4.18
N LEU A 199 -9.81 3.10 3.48
CA LEU A 199 -9.50 4.45 3.95
C LEU A 199 -10.78 5.28 3.88
N PHE A 200 -11.01 6.12 4.89
CA PHE A 200 -12.20 6.94 5.02
C PHE A 200 -11.82 8.41 5.25
N ASP A 201 -12.55 9.31 4.60
CA ASP A 201 -12.46 10.76 4.78
C ASP A 201 -13.47 11.25 5.85
N LEU A 202 -13.07 12.24 6.64
CA LEU A 202 -13.89 12.89 7.66
C LEU A 202 -14.99 13.77 7.04
N ASP A 203 -14.66 14.49 5.96
CA ASP A 203 -15.48 15.57 5.40
C ASP A 203 -16.72 15.04 4.67
N THR A 204 -16.64 13.82 4.11
CA THR A 204 -17.75 13.16 3.40
C THR A 204 -18.57 12.19 4.26
N TYR A 205 -18.48 12.27 5.60
CA TYR A 205 -19.14 11.36 6.54
C TYR A 205 -18.68 9.90 6.42
N GLY A 206 -17.39 9.66 6.14
CA GLY A 206 -16.83 8.32 6.01
C GLY A 206 -17.04 7.69 4.64
N GLU A 207 -16.97 8.48 3.55
CA GLU A 207 -16.90 7.90 2.22
C GLU A 207 -15.56 7.16 2.05
N LYS A 208 -15.61 6.00 1.39
CA LYS A 208 -14.42 5.21 1.12
C LYS A 208 -13.57 5.89 0.06
N ILE A 209 -12.33 6.22 0.42
CA ILE A 209 -11.33 6.74 -0.52
C ILE A 209 -10.87 5.59 -1.42
N PRO A 210 -10.92 5.73 -2.76
CA PRO A 210 -10.40 4.72 -3.66
C PRO A 210 -8.86 4.72 -3.63
N VAL A 211 -8.29 3.57 -3.30
CA VAL A 211 -6.85 3.41 -3.06
C VAL A 211 -6.29 2.27 -3.91
N THR A 212 -5.09 2.50 -4.43
CA THR A 212 -4.26 1.44 -5.01
C THR A 212 -3.29 0.96 -3.95
N TRP A 213 -3.34 -0.32 -3.61
CA TRP A 213 -2.50 -0.95 -2.60
C TRP A 213 -1.39 -1.74 -3.26
N THR A 214 -0.17 -1.65 -2.72
CA THR A 214 1.00 -2.27 -3.35
C THR A 214 1.90 -3.00 -2.35
N ASP A 215 2.17 -4.27 -2.63
CA ASP A 215 2.94 -5.17 -1.78
C ASP A 215 4.45 -4.97 -1.89
N CYS A 216 5.18 -5.63 -0.98
CA CYS A 216 6.63 -5.68 -1.00
C CYS A 216 7.18 -7.10 -0.82
N ARG A 217 8.15 -7.50 -1.63
CA ARG A 217 8.90 -8.75 -1.50
C ARG A 217 10.23 -8.54 -0.77
N VAL A 218 10.46 -9.32 0.26
CA VAL A 218 11.70 -9.36 1.05
C VAL A 218 12.41 -10.71 0.86
N THR A 219 13.74 -10.68 0.76
CA THR A 219 14.60 -11.89 0.68
C THR A 219 15.60 -11.89 1.84
N VAL A 220 15.78 -13.04 2.49
CA VAL A 220 16.78 -13.27 3.55
C VAL A 220 18.18 -13.55 2.97
#